data_AF-A0A916R705-F1
#
_entry.id   AF-A0A916R705-F1
#
_cell.length_a   1.000
_cell.length_b   1.000
_cell.length_c   1.000
_cell.angle_alpha   90.00
_cell.angle_beta   90.00
_cell.angle_gamma   90.00
#
_symmetry.space_group_name_H-M   'P 1'
#
loop_
_entity.id
_entity.type
_entity.pdbx_description
1 polymer ?
#
loop_
_entity_poly.entity_id
_entity_poly.type
_entity_poly.pdbx_seq_one_letter_code
_entity_poly.pdbx_strand_id
1 'polypeptide(L)'
;MSGRNDIASFGLAAGIMWIGRSGRRYVLQRVLEEGHVLVEGALYALVNGNAIAWAGTAQNLIEDQASRARFRRAAGEGAVLFSLPAPDEELACMTLVWDLEGTRRNPGRNAA
;
A
#
# COMPACT_ATOMS: atom_id res chain seq x y z
N MET A 1 -30.61 5.05 15.56
CA MET A 1 -30.33 5.72 14.27
C MET A 1 -28.82 5.88 14.18
N SER A 2 -28.13 4.86 13.69
CA SER A 2 -27.73 4.69 12.27
C SER A 2 -26.51 5.55 11.91
N GLY A 3 -25.33 5.07 12.32
CA GLY A 3 -24.09 5.33 11.59
C GLY A 3 -23.77 4.05 10.84
N ARG A 4 -24.32 3.91 9.62
CA ARG A 4 -23.88 2.85 8.71
C ARG A 4 -22.42 3.15 8.41
N ASN A 5 -21.55 2.27 8.89
CA ASN A 5 -20.17 2.24 8.44
C ASN A 5 -20.28 1.75 6.99
N ASP A 6 -20.31 2.70 6.06
CA ASP A 6 -20.30 2.45 4.63
C ASP A 6 -18.89 1.95 4.28
N ILE A 7 -18.61 0.69 4.65
CA ILE A 7 -17.56 -0.09 4.04
C ILE A 7 -17.95 -0.25 2.58
N ALA A 8 -17.56 0.74 1.78
CA ALA A 8 -17.55 0.67 0.34
C ALA A 8 -17.03 -0.72 -0.02
N SER A 9 -17.93 -1.52 -0.58
CA SER A 9 -17.62 -2.87 -1.02
C SER A 9 -16.74 -2.70 -2.26
N PHE A 10 -15.46 -2.45 -2.04
CA PHE A 10 -14.45 -2.51 -3.09
C PHE A 10 -14.55 -3.92 -3.66
N GLY A 11 -15.03 -4.02 -4.90
CA GLY A 11 -15.19 -5.30 -5.59
C GLY A 11 -13.96 -6.15 -5.38
N LEU A 12 -14.15 -7.46 -5.17
CA LEU A 12 -13.15 -8.45 -4.75
C LEU A 12 -11.92 -8.49 -5.68
N ALA A 13 -11.11 -7.44 -5.66
CA ALA A 13 -9.85 -7.34 -6.34
C ALA A 13 -8.92 -8.25 -5.54
N ALA A 14 -8.41 -9.29 -6.20
CA ALA A 14 -7.62 -10.33 -5.56
C ALA A 14 -6.54 -9.72 -4.65
N GLY A 15 -6.75 -9.87 -3.34
CA GLY A 15 -5.81 -9.41 -2.34
C GLY A 15 -4.56 -10.26 -2.38
N ILE A 16 -3.40 -9.64 -2.18
CA ILE A 16 -2.12 -10.31 -2.23
C ILE A 16 -1.48 -10.30 -0.83
N MET A 17 -0.98 -11.44 -0.37
CA MET A 17 -0.23 -11.51 0.89
C MET A 17 1.18 -10.96 0.70
N TRP A 18 1.62 -10.10 1.60
CA TRP A 18 2.95 -9.52 1.62
C TRP A 18 3.60 -9.71 2.99
N ILE A 19 4.93 -9.87 3.01
CA ILE A 19 5.70 -9.99 4.24
C ILE A 19 6.60 -8.76 4.35
N GLY A 20 6.39 -7.96 5.39
CA GLY A 20 7.21 -6.80 5.69
C GLY A 20 8.61 -7.19 6.15
N ARG A 21 9.48 -6.19 6.30
CA ARG A 21 10.87 -6.34 6.74
C ARG A 21 10.97 -7.00 8.13
N SER A 22 10.01 -6.72 9.00
CA SER A 22 9.83 -7.28 10.34
C SER A 22 9.35 -8.73 10.34
N GLY A 23 8.91 -9.26 9.20
CA GLY A 23 8.26 -10.57 9.08
C GLY A 23 6.75 -10.54 9.31
N ARG A 24 6.16 -9.39 9.63
CA ARG A 24 4.71 -9.21 9.70
C ARG A 24 4.05 -9.44 8.35
N ARG A 25 2.83 -9.97 8.38
CA ARG A 25 2.04 -10.30 7.19
C ARG A 25 0.98 -9.22 6.97
N TYR A 26 0.86 -8.77 5.73
CA TYR A 26 -0.09 -7.75 5.31
C TYR A 26 -0.87 -8.25 4.11
N VAL A 27 -2.18 -8.00 4.11
CA VAL A 27 -3.03 -8.25 2.94
C VAL A 27 -3.16 -6.94 2.19
N LEU A 28 -2.62 -6.90 0.97
CA LEU A 28 -2.68 -5.73 0.09
C LEU A 28 -3.82 -5.92 -0.90
N GLN A 29 -4.71 -4.95 -1.01
CA GLN A 29 -5.83 -4.99 -1.95
C GLN A 29 -5.45 -4.22 -3.22
N ARG A 30 -5.64 -4.83 -4.39
CA ARG A 30 -5.31 -4.14 -5.65
C ARG A 30 -6.29 -2.99 -5.86
N VAL A 31 -5.75 -1.81 -6.15
CA VAL A 31 -6.55 -0.64 -6.53
C VAL A 31 -6.75 -0.71 -8.05
N LEU A 32 -8.02 -0.75 -8.50
CA LEU A 32 -8.34 -0.71 -9.93
C LEU A 32 -8.17 0.72 -10.46
N GLU A 33 -7.51 0.90 -11.60
CA GLU A 33 -7.05 2.22 -12.07
C GLU A 33 -8.17 3.19 -12.49
N GLU A 34 -9.40 2.71 -12.69
CA GLU A 34 -10.49 3.56 -13.18
C GLU A 34 -11.04 4.46 -12.06
N GLY A 35 -10.58 5.71 -12.04
CA GLY A 35 -11.19 6.81 -11.27
C GLY A 35 -10.85 6.85 -9.78
N HIS A 36 -9.84 6.11 -9.32
CA HIS A 36 -9.53 6.07 -7.89
C HIS A 36 -8.80 7.32 -7.41
N VAL A 37 -9.45 8.03 -6.49
CA VAL A 37 -8.84 9.08 -5.65
C VAL A 37 -8.16 8.41 -4.46
N LEU A 38 -6.95 8.86 -4.12
CA LEU A 38 -6.28 8.45 -2.90
C LEU A 38 -7.05 9.05 -1.71
N VAL A 39 -7.56 8.20 -0.83
CA VAL A 39 -8.38 8.59 0.32
C VAL A 39 -7.54 8.72 1.57
N GLU A 40 -7.99 9.55 2.50
CA GLU A 40 -7.47 9.60 3.86
C GLU A 40 -7.74 8.28 4.59
N GLY A 41 -6.89 7.94 5.57
CA GLY A 41 -7.00 6.69 6.34
C GLY A 41 -6.55 5.42 5.60
N ALA A 42 -6.05 5.55 4.37
CA ALA A 42 -5.45 4.45 3.62
C ALA A 42 -3.95 4.65 3.41
N LEU A 43 -3.21 3.53 3.48
CA LEU A 43 -1.83 3.45 3.04
C LEU A 43 -1.82 2.76 1.68
N TYR A 44 -0.91 3.20 0.83
CA TYR A 44 -0.75 2.72 -0.53
C TYR A 44 0.63 2.14 -0.74
N ALA A 45 0.73 1.13 -1.59
CA ALA A 45 1.97 0.51 -1.97
C ALA A 45 2.01 0.31 -3.49
N LEU A 46 3.09 0.74 -4.14
CA LEU A 46 3.35 0.44 -5.55
C LEU A 46 4.24 -0.78 -5.63
N VAL A 47 3.71 -1.85 -6.22
CA VAL A 47 4.44 -3.09 -6.45
C VAL A 47 4.96 -3.11 -7.87
N ASN A 48 6.29 -3.04 -8.02
CA ASN A 48 6.97 -3.24 -9.30
C ASN A 48 7.56 -4.65 -9.33
N GLY A 49 6.99 -5.54 -10.14
CA GLY A 49 7.39 -6.93 -10.23
C GLY A 49 7.26 -7.66 -8.87
N ASN A 50 8.39 -7.94 -8.23
CA ASN A 50 8.44 -8.62 -6.93
C ASN A 50 8.77 -7.68 -5.76
N ALA A 51 8.85 -6.36 -5.96
CA ALA A 51 9.26 -5.41 -4.93
C ALA A 51 8.18 -4.37 -4.66
N ILE A 52 8.03 -3.95 -3.40
CA ILE A 52 7.33 -2.69 -3.09
C ILE A 52 8.33 -1.57 -3.34
N ALA A 53 8.15 -0.86 -4.45
CA ALA A 53 9.02 0.23 -4.89
C ALA A 53 8.75 1.54 -4.13
N TRP A 54 7.54 1.68 -3.57
CA TRP A 54 7.13 2.82 -2.77
C TRP A 54 5.98 2.41 -1.84
N ALA A 55 5.97 2.92 -0.61
CA ALA A 55 4.83 2.84 0.29
C ALA A 55 4.57 4.18 0.96
N GLY A 56 3.30 4.56 1.16
CA GLY A 56 2.96 5.82 1.80
C GLY A 56 1.49 6.17 1.73
N THR A 57 1.13 7.27 2.37
CA THR A 57 -0.23 7.83 2.36
C THR A 57 -0.36 8.91 1.28
N ALA A 58 -1.60 9.36 1.03
CA ALA A 58 -1.86 10.53 0.20
C ALA A 58 -1.09 11.77 0.73
N GLN A 59 -1.01 11.92 2.05
CA GLN A 59 -0.30 13.04 2.69
C GLN A 59 1.19 13.04 2.36
N ASN A 60 1.84 11.86 2.32
CA ASN A 60 3.25 11.79 1.92
C ASN A 60 3.49 12.30 0.49
N LEU A 61 2.52 12.16 -0.42
CA LEU A 61 2.64 12.69 -1.79
C LEU A 61 2.46 14.22 -1.85
N ILE A 62 1.72 14.78 -0.90
CA ILE A 62 1.49 16.22 -0.79
C ILE A 62 2.70 16.89 -0.15
N GLU A 63 3.11 16.38 1.01
CA GLU A 63 4.10 17.03 1.89
C GLU A 63 5.55 16.69 1.56
N ASP A 64 5.85 15.46 1.12
CA ASP A 64 7.22 15.01 0.85
C ASP A 64 7.49 14.94 -0.66
N GLN A 65 8.28 15.91 -1.15
CA GLN A 65 8.71 15.97 -2.54
C GLN A 65 9.50 14.73 -2.98
N ALA A 66 10.33 14.15 -2.10
CA ALA A 66 11.11 12.96 -2.40
C ALA A 66 10.22 11.73 -2.51
N SER A 67 9.25 11.58 -1.60
CA SER A 67 8.22 10.53 -1.68
C SER A 67 7.41 10.62 -2.98
N ARG A 68 6.95 11.83 -3.34
CA ARG A 68 6.26 12.07 -4.61
C ARG A 68 7.10 11.73 -5.85
N ALA A 69 8.40 11.98 -5.80
CA ALA A 69 9.30 11.62 -6.91
C ALA A 69 9.44 10.09 -7.06
N ARG A 70 9.56 9.35 -5.95
CA ARG A 70 9.61 7.89 -5.95
C ARG A 70 8.30 7.28 -6.44
N PHE A 71 7.17 7.79 -5.98
CA PHE A 71 5.85 7.37 -6.46
C PHE A 71 5.71 7.51 -7.97
N ARG A 72 5.99 8.71 -8.51
CA ARG A 72 5.87 8.96 -9.95
C ARG A 72 6.81 8.09 -10.78
N ARG A 73 8.02 7.86 -10.28
CA ARG A 73 8.97 6.94 -10.92
C ARG A 73 8.42 5.52 -10.97
N ALA A 74 8.00 4.97 -9.84
CA ALA A 74 7.46 3.61 -9.78
C ALA A 74 6.20 3.45 -10.64
N ALA A 75 5.29 4.43 -10.62
CA ALA A 75 4.12 4.44 -11.49
C ALA A 75 4.51 4.47 -12.99
N GLY A 76 5.50 5.29 -13.36
CA GLY A 76 6.01 5.34 -14.73
C GLY A 76 6.71 4.06 -15.21
N GLU A 77 7.21 3.24 -14.27
CA GLU A 77 7.79 1.92 -14.55
C GLU A 77 6.72 0.81 -14.72
N GLY A 78 5.42 1.15 -14.64
CA GLY A 78 4.31 0.20 -14.75
C GLY A 78 4.01 -0.56 -13.46
N ALA A 79 4.39 -0.01 -12.30
CA ALA A 79 4.07 -0.60 -11.01
C ALA A 79 2.55 -0.63 -10.77
N VAL A 80 2.08 -1.69 -10.11
CA VAL A 80 0.67 -1.88 -9.78
C VAL A 80 0.39 -1.29 -8.39
N LEU A 81 -0.67 -0.49 -8.27
CA LEU A 81 -1.08 0.13 -7.02
C LEU A 81 -1.91 -0.82 -6.16
N PHE A 82 -1.56 -0.88 -4.88
CA PHE A 82 -2.31 -1.59 -3.84
C PHE A 82 -2.60 -0.66 -2.66
N SER A 83 -3.63 -0.98 -1.90
CA SER A 83 -3.99 -0.31 -0.66
C SER A 83 -4.08 -1.28 0.52
N LEU A 84 -3.96 -0.73 1.71
CA LEU A 84 -4.25 -1.37 2.99
C LEU A 84 -4.71 -0.31 4.00
N PRO A 85 -5.42 -0.69 5.07
CA PRO A 85 -5.79 0.24 6.13
C PRO A 85 -4.54 0.92 6.72
N ALA A 86 -4.56 2.25 6.81
CA ALA A 86 -3.54 2.96 7.56
C ALA A 86 -3.86 2.91 9.05
N PRO A 87 -2.87 2.72 9.94
CA PRO A 87 -3.03 2.99 11.36
C PRO A 87 -3.36 4.46 11.60
N ASP A 88 -4.24 4.74 12.58
CA ASP A 88 -4.58 6.12 12.99
C ASP A 88 -3.38 6.83 13.65
N GLU A 89 -2.52 6.07 14.33
CA GLU A 89 -1.33 6.59 14.98
C GLU A 89 -0.20 6.82 13.96
N GLU A 90 0.31 8.05 13.91
CA GLU A 90 1.35 8.47 12.97
C GLU A 90 2.60 7.60 13.04
N LEU A 91 3.09 7.29 14.24
CA LEU A 91 4.27 6.44 14.43
C LEU A 91 4.04 5.01 13.91
N ALA A 92 2.83 4.47 14.10
CA ALA A 92 2.46 3.16 13.56
C ALA A 92 2.38 3.19 12.03
N CYS A 93 1.87 4.27 11.45
CA CYS A 93 1.85 4.48 10.00
C CYS A 93 3.27 4.58 9.43
N MET A 94 4.16 5.38 10.04
CA MET A 94 5.56 5.47 9.66
C MET A 94 6.27 4.12 9.75
N THR A 95 6.00 3.36 10.81
CA THR A 95 6.54 2.00 11.00
C THR A 95 6.05 1.08 9.88
N LEU A 96 4.78 1.16 9.50
CA LEU A 96 4.20 0.36 8.42
C LEU A 96 4.83 0.71 7.06
N VAL A 97 5.02 2.00 6.76
CA VAL A 97 5.74 2.45 5.54
C VAL A 97 7.15 1.88 5.51
N TRP A 98 7.90 2.04 6.61
CA TRP A 98 9.26 1.51 6.71
C TRP A 98 9.32 -0.01 6.56
N ASP A 99 8.32 -0.70 7.09
CA ASP A 99 8.24 -2.17 7.05
C ASP A 99 7.94 -2.71 5.65
N LEU A 100 7.22 -1.94 4.83
CA LEU A 100 6.82 -2.33 3.48
C LEU A 100 7.79 -1.85 2.39
N GLU A 101 8.23 -0.58 2.45
CA GLU A 101 9.03 0.01 1.38
C GLU A 101 10.36 -0.72 1.19
N GLY A 102 10.71 -1.01 -0.06
CA GLY A 102 11.95 -1.70 -0.44
C GLY A 102 11.95 -3.20 -0.14
N THR A 103 10.88 -3.75 0.40
CA THR A 103 10.77 -5.21 0.59
C THR A 103 10.56 -5.91 -0.75
N ARG A 104 10.97 -7.17 -0.81
CA ARG A 104 10.78 -8.05 -1.96
C ARG A 104 10.00 -9.29 -1.53
N ARG A 105 9.07 -9.72 -2.38
CA ARG A 105 8.47 -11.04 -2.29
C ARG A 105 9.55 -12.08 -2.42
N ASN A 106 9.67 -12.92 -1.39
CA ASN A 106 10.47 -14.12 -1.46
C ASN A 106 9.54 -15.29 -1.79
N PRO A 107 9.47 -15.73 -3.07
CA PRO A 107 8.60 -16.84 -3.46
C PRO A 107 8.92 -18.16 -2.73
N GLY A 108 10.11 -18.29 -2.11
CA GLY A 108 10.53 -19.48 -1.38
C GLY A 108 10.00 -19.63 0.05
N ARG A 109 9.19 -18.69 0.58
CA ARG A 109 8.68 -18.75 1.97
C ARG A 109 7.23 -19.25 2.10
N ASN A 110 6.66 -19.80 1.02
CA ASN A 110 5.30 -20.37 0.97
C ASN A 110 5.25 -21.91 0.96
N ALA A 111 6.36 -22.61 1.22
CA ALA A 111 6.39 -24.06 1.34
C ALA A 111 7.26 -24.51 2.53
N ALA A 112 6.63 -24.63 3.70
CA ALA A 112 7.09 -25.46 4.81
C ALA A 112 5.88 -25.79 5.69
#